data_AF-A0A811K327-F1
#
_entry.id   AF-A0A811K327-F1
#
_cell.length_a   1.000
_cell.length_b   1.000
_cell.length_c   1.000
_cell.angle_alpha   90.00
_cell.angle_beta   90.00
_cell.angle_gamma   90.00
#
_symmetry.space_group_name_H-M   'P 1'
#
loop_
_entity.id
_entity.type
_entity.pdbx_description
1 polymer ?
#
loop_
_entity_poly.entity_id
_entity_poly.type
_entity_poly.pdbx_seq_one_letter_code
_entity_poly.pdbx_strand_id
1 'polypeptide(L)'
;MQLIHNDTVDTFALTVKGDDERRRFFDFSEPVYYSISKVLINVPSQSWHKYMAFFESYQFTLWVAILIALMLQCALSVIFNRVEVKINKNEKKKRISDLVWQIVRLQLMQPEDVNCNITAGRISVFIFAFIQCTVIMGVLSSYIFSNLVRKQDPIPYKTFSQFASLIADGTLHMVEVTKANIFYETIYKSNAADYVELRHALDKNPIKLAKNIEELLVFLDEPGAVLVRYVSIIGL
;
A
#
# COMPACT_ATOMS: atom_id res chain seq x y z
N MET A 1 29.49 0.22 -34.23
CA MET A 1 30.92 0.05 -33.88
C MET A 1 31.74 -0.60 -34.98
N GLN A 2 31.22 -1.56 -35.74
CA GLN A 2 31.93 -2.11 -36.92
C GLN A 2 32.32 -1.05 -37.98
N LEU A 3 31.53 0.02 -38.11
CA LEU A 3 31.82 1.11 -39.05
C LEU A 3 33.07 1.94 -38.69
N ILE A 4 33.41 2.04 -37.39
CA ILE A 4 34.66 2.69 -36.95
C ILE A 4 35.84 1.76 -37.21
N HIS A 5 35.69 0.47 -36.89
CA HIS A 5 36.74 -0.51 -37.13
C HIS A 5 37.09 -0.71 -38.61
N ASN A 6 36.15 -0.42 -39.51
CA ASN A 6 36.37 -0.49 -40.95
C ASN A 6 36.77 0.88 -41.55
N ASP A 7 37.18 1.85 -40.74
CA ASP A 7 37.57 3.21 -41.15
C ASP A 7 36.56 3.91 -42.07
N THR A 8 35.28 3.54 -41.97
CA THR A 8 34.22 4.10 -42.82
C THR A 8 33.68 5.42 -42.24
N VAL A 9 33.86 5.62 -40.94
CA VAL A 9 33.40 6.80 -40.20
C VAL A 9 34.45 7.18 -39.16
N ASP A 10 34.89 8.44 -39.19
CA ASP A 10 35.93 8.96 -38.29
C ASP A 10 35.42 9.31 -36.88
N THR A 11 34.14 9.70 -36.76
CA THR A 11 33.58 10.14 -35.47
C THR A 11 32.10 9.80 -35.37
N PHE A 12 31.69 9.32 -34.19
CA PHE A 12 30.28 9.11 -33.85
C PHE A 12 29.86 10.03 -32.72
N ALA A 13 28.77 10.78 -32.95
CA ALA A 13 28.06 11.49 -31.91
C ALA A 13 26.87 10.64 -31.45
N LEU A 14 27.11 9.74 -30.49
CA LEU A 14 26.08 8.88 -29.91
C LEU A 14 26.12 8.94 -28.38
N THR A 15 24.96 8.80 -27.76
CA THR A 15 24.81 8.57 -26.32
C THR A 15 25.30 7.17 -25.96
N VAL A 16 26.54 7.08 -25.46
CA VAL A 16 27.13 5.81 -25.05
C VAL A 16 27.68 5.89 -23.64
N LYS A 17 27.47 4.84 -22.85
CA LYS A 17 28.15 4.70 -21.57
C LYS A 17 29.64 4.50 -21.81
N GLY A 18 30.46 5.36 -21.19
CA GLY A 18 31.89 5.16 -21.08
C GLY A 18 32.16 3.97 -20.16
N ASP A 19 32.52 2.85 -20.75
CA ASP A 19 32.92 1.63 -20.04
C ASP A 19 34.39 1.34 -20.33
N ASP A 20 35.10 0.78 -19.35
CA ASP A 20 36.54 0.50 -19.45
C ASP A 20 36.84 -0.50 -20.57
N GLU A 21 35.93 -1.45 -20.82
CA GLU A 21 36.06 -2.38 -21.95
C GLU A 21 36.05 -1.64 -23.29
N ARG A 22 35.21 -0.61 -23.44
CA ARG A 22 35.09 0.16 -24.69
C ARG A 22 36.22 1.17 -24.85
N ARG A 23 36.71 1.74 -23.74
CA ARG A 23 37.88 2.64 -23.72
C ARG A 23 39.15 1.97 -24.24
N ARG A 24 39.22 0.63 -24.27
CA ARG A 24 40.35 -0.10 -24.90
C ARG A 24 40.35 -0.03 -26.42
N PHE A 25 39.20 0.23 -27.03
CA PHE A 25 39.03 0.21 -28.49
C PHE A 25 38.71 1.60 -29.06
N PHE A 26 38.20 2.51 -28.23
CA PHE A 26 37.76 3.84 -28.65
C PHE A 26 38.20 4.90 -27.64
N ASP A 27 38.68 6.02 -28.16
CA ASP A 27 38.89 7.22 -27.35
C ASP A 27 37.55 7.95 -27.18
N PHE A 28 37.21 8.26 -25.93
CA PHE A 28 35.99 8.99 -25.58
C PHE A 28 36.35 10.42 -25.20
N SER A 29 35.52 11.38 -25.61
CA SER A 29 35.57 12.73 -25.08
C SER A 29 35.18 12.76 -23.59
N GLU A 30 35.42 13.90 -22.94
CA GLU A 30 34.86 14.17 -21.61
C GLU A 30 33.33 13.95 -21.59
N PRO A 31 32.77 13.41 -20.50
CA PRO A 31 31.35 13.10 -20.42
C PRO A 31 30.51 14.38 -20.45
N VAL A 32 29.58 14.44 -21.39
CA VAL A 32 28.69 15.61 -21.57
C VAL A 32 27.53 15.60 -20.56
N TYR A 33 27.10 14.42 -20.10
CA TYR A 33 26.02 14.27 -19.12
C TYR A 33 26.23 13.01 -18.27
N TYR A 34 25.62 12.98 -17.09
CA TYR A 34 25.59 11.82 -16.22
C TYR A 34 24.19 11.19 -16.25
N SER A 35 24.10 9.86 -16.20
CA SER A 35 22.82 9.16 -16.17
C SER A 35 22.66 8.36 -14.90
N ILE A 36 21.53 8.49 -14.23
CA ILE A 36 21.18 7.69 -13.05
C ILE A 36 20.10 6.68 -13.45
N SER A 37 20.23 5.44 -12.98
CA SER A 37 19.20 4.43 -13.17
C SER A 37 17.96 4.81 -12.36
N LYS A 38 16.81 4.92 -13.02
CA LYS A 38 15.51 5.10 -12.39
C LYS A 38 14.62 3.91 -12.71
N VAL A 39 13.84 3.51 -11.72
CA VAL A 39 12.86 2.45 -11.87
C VAL A 39 11.50 3.11 -12.06
N LEU A 40 10.85 2.81 -13.18
CA LEU A 40 9.49 3.19 -13.50
C LEU A 40 8.59 2.02 -13.14
N ILE A 41 7.65 2.23 -12.24
CA ILE A 41 6.68 1.22 -11.81
C ILE A 41 5.32 1.74 -12.21
N ASN A 42 4.52 0.91 -12.88
CA ASN A 42 3.11 1.22 -12.99
C ASN A 42 2.41 0.86 -11.68
N VAL A 43 1.91 1.87 -10.99
CA VAL A 43 1.14 1.69 -9.77
C VAL A 43 -0.32 1.76 -10.15
N PRO A 44 -1.05 0.63 -10.14
CA PRO A 44 -2.44 0.63 -10.52
C PRO A 44 -3.20 1.59 -9.60
N SER A 45 -3.99 2.49 -10.18
CA SER A 45 -4.88 3.36 -9.42
C SER A 45 -6.03 2.52 -8.86
N GLN A 46 -5.79 1.77 -7.79
CA GLN A 46 -6.84 0.95 -7.18
C GLN A 46 -7.84 1.85 -6.45
N SER A 47 -8.91 2.22 -7.15
CA SER A 47 -10.03 2.97 -6.59
C SER A 47 -10.83 2.15 -5.57
N TRP A 48 -10.91 0.83 -5.74
CA TRP A 48 -11.66 -0.06 -4.85
C TRP A 48 -11.05 -0.18 -3.45
N HIS A 49 -9.71 -0.25 -3.35
CA HIS A 49 -9.03 -0.26 -2.06
C HIS A 49 -9.34 0.99 -1.24
N LYS A 50 -9.66 2.13 -1.85
CA LYS A 50 -10.03 3.35 -1.11
C LYS A 50 -11.33 3.18 -0.31
N TYR A 51 -12.28 2.40 -0.81
CA TYR A 51 -13.55 2.15 -0.09
C TYR A 51 -13.36 1.14 1.04
N MET A 52 -12.59 0.08 0.79
CA MET A 52 -12.29 -0.94 1.81
C MET A 52 -11.23 -0.47 2.82
N ALA A 53 -10.47 0.59 2.52
CA ALA A 53 -9.53 1.21 3.45
C ALA A 53 -10.21 1.69 4.75
N PHE A 54 -11.54 1.92 4.73
CA PHE A 54 -12.32 2.15 5.94
C PHE A 54 -12.18 1.00 6.94
N PHE A 55 -12.23 -0.25 6.48
CA PHE A 55 -12.13 -1.42 7.35
C PHE A 55 -10.67 -1.75 7.70
N GLU A 56 -9.73 -1.49 6.80
CA GLU A 56 -8.29 -1.60 7.07
C GLU A 56 -7.80 -0.56 8.08
N SER A 57 -8.59 0.49 8.33
CA SER A 57 -8.19 1.56 9.22
C SER A 57 -8.00 1.11 10.67
N TYR A 58 -8.68 0.04 11.09
CA TYR A 58 -8.47 -0.57 12.40
C TYR A 58 -7.93 -1.97 12.29
N GLN A 59 -7.01 -2.30 13.20
CA GLN A 59 -6.60 -3.68 13.40
C GLN A 59 -7.82 -4.53 13.74
N PHE A 60 -7.85 -5.76 13.21
CA PHE A 60 -8.93 -6.71 13.49
C PHE A 60 -9.19 -6.88 15.01
N THR A 61 -8.13 -6.84 15.83
CA THR A 61 -8.22 -6.87 17.30
C THR A 61 -9.06 -5.74 17.88
N LEU A 62 -8.97 -4.53 17.33
CA LEU A 62 -9.79 -3.39 17.78
C LEU A 62 -11.26 -3.59 17.40
N TRP A 63 -11.54 -4.05 16.18
CA TRP A 63 -12.92 -4.39 15.78
C TRP A 63 -13.56 -5.42 16.72
N VAL A 64 -12.80 -6.46 17.08
CA VAL A 64 -13.24 -7.47 18.05
C VAL A 64 -13.44 -6.85 19.43
N ALA A 65 -12.55 -5.98 19.90
CA ALA A 65 -12.69 -5.30 21.18
C ALA A 65 -13.93 -4.39 21.24
N ILE A 66 -14.23 -3.66 20.16
CA ILE A 66 -15.44 -2.82 20.03
C ILE A 66 -16.69 -3.69 20.09
N LEU A 67 -16.70 -4.82 19.38
CA LEU A 67 -17.81 -5.77 19.39
C LEU A 67 -18.04 -6.37 20.79
N ILE A 68 -16.96 -6.77 21.48
CA ILE A 68 -17.03 -7.29 22.85
C ILE A 68 -17.56 -6.21 23.81
N ALA A 69 -17.09 -4.96 23.69
CA ALA A 69 -17.56 -3.85 24.51
C ALA A 69 -19.06 -3.57 24.31
N LEU A 70 -19.53 -3.59 23.05
CA LEU A 70 -20.96 -3.48 22.73
C LEU A 70 -21.77 -4.64 23.33
N MET A 71 -21.29 -5.88 23.21
CA MET A 71 -21.96 -7.04 23.80
C MET A 71 -22.04 -6.96 25.33
N LEU A 72 -20.96 -6.51 25.98
CA LEU A 72 -20.93 -6.28 27.42
C LEU A 72 -21.93 -5.20 27.83
N GLN A 73 -22.01 -4.09 27.09
CA GLN A 73 -22.97 -3.02 27.34
C GLN A 73 -24.41 -3.52 27.23
N CYS A 74 -24.73 -4.25 26.16
CA CYS A 74 -26.05 -4.87 25.99
C CYS A 74 -26.40 -5.80 27.16
N ALA A 75 -25.45 -6.63 27.60
CA ALA A 75 -25.66 -7.51 28.74
C ALA A 75 -25.92 -6.73 30.04
N LEU A 76 -25.12 -5.69 30.32
CA LEU A 76 -25.31 -4.82 31.49
C LEU A 76 -26.65 -4.10 31.46
N SER A 77 -27.09 -3.59 30.32
CA SER A 77 -28.40 -2.95 30.16
C SER A 77 -29.55 -3.92 30.43
N VAL A 78 -29.44 -5.17 29.98
CA VAL A 78 -30.43 -6.21 30.30
C VAL A 78 -30.45 -6.52 31.80
N ILE A 79 -29.28 -6.59 32.45
CA ILE A 79 -29.16 -6.81 33.90
C ILE A 79 -29.81 -5.66 34.68
N PHE A 80 -29.48 -4.40 34.34
CA PHE A 80 -30.06 -3.24 35.00
C PHE A 80 -31.58 -3.20 34.85
N ASN A 81 -32.11 -3.47 33.65
CA ASN A 81 -33.55 -3.54 33.45
C ASN A 81 -34.20 -4.66 34.27
N ARG A 82 -33.55 -5.82 34.44
CA ARG A 82 -34.05 -6.90 35.31
C ARG A 82 -34.06 -6.49 36.79
N VAL A 83 -33.01 -5.81 37.24
CA VAL A 83 -32.92 -5.29 38.62
C VAL A 83 -34.00 -4.25 38.86
N GLU A 84 -34.21 -3.34 37.90
CA GLU A 84 -35.23 -2.29 37.96
C GLU A 84 -36.65 -2.87 38.04
N VAL A 85 -36.99 -3.84 37.19
CA VAL A 85 -38.29 -4.54 37.25
C VAL A 85 -38.51 -5.21 38.61
N LYS A 86 -37.45 -5.76 39.23
CA LYS A 86 -37.54 -6.42 40.55
C LYS A 86 -37.75 -5.42 41.68
N ILE A 87 -37.14 -4.24 41.58
CA ILE A 87 -37.24 -3.17 42.60
C ILE A 87 -38.58 -2.42 42.47
N ASN A 88 -38.98 -2.04 41.27
CA ASN A 88 -40.11 -1.12 41.06
C ASN A 88 -41.48 -1.80 40.92
N LYS A 89 -41.57 -3.15 40.87
CA LYS A 89 -42.79 -3.99 40.85
C LYS A 89 -43.94 -3.63 39.88
N ASN A 90 -43.89 -2.51 39.16
CA ASN A 90 -45.02 -1.95 38.39
C ASN A 90 -44.65 -1.52 36.97
N GLU A 91 -43.40 -1.67 36.52
CA GLU A 91 -43.03 -1.33 35.15
C GLU A 91 -43.12 -2.55 34.22
N LYS A 92 -43.78 -2.36 33.07
CA LYS A 92 -43.93 -3.38 32.03
C LYS A 92 -42.55 -3.87 31.60
N LYS A 93 -42.33 -5.18 31.67
CA LYS A 93 -41.09 -5.82 31.24
C LYS A 93 -40.85 -5.55 29.74
N LYS A 94 -39.93 -4.64 29.44
CA LYS A 94 -39.48 -4.38 28.06
C LYS A 94 -38.88 -5.66 27.46
N ARG A 95 -39.08 -5.88 26.16
CA ARG A 95 -38.50 -7.01 25.44
C ARG A 95 -36.99 -6.81 25.35
N ILE A 96 -36.21 -7.89 25.48
CA ILE A 96 -34.74 -7.82 25.43
C ILE A 96 -34.26 -7.24 24.09
N SER A 97 -34.94 -7.57 22.98
CA SER A 97 -34.66 -7.01 21.66
C SER A 97 -34.72 -5.48 21.64
N ASP A 98 -35.71 -4.91 22.32
CA ASP A 98 -35.95 -3.48 22.30
C ASP A 98 -34.87 -2.76 23.12
N LEU A 99 -34.43 -3.37 24.23
CA LEU A 99 -33.32 -2.86 25.03
C LEU A 99 -32.00 -2.89 24.25
N VAL A 100 -31.71 -4.01 23.57
CA VAL A 100 -30.50 -4.13 22.73
C VAL A 100 -30.56 -3.10 21.59
N TRP A 101 -31.71 -2.96 20.95
CA TRP A 101 -31.92 -1.97 19.88
C TRP A 101 -31.73 -0.54 20.36
N GLN A 102 -32.23 -0.20 21.56
CA GLN A 102 -32.01 1.10 22.19
C GLN A 102 -30.53 1.40 22.41
N ILE A 103 -29.75 0.41 22.86
CA ILE A 103 -28.30 0.57 23.05
C ILE A 103 -27.57 0.75 21.72
N VAL A 104 -27.94 -0.03 20.70
CA VAL A 104 -27.36 0.12 19.36
C VAL A 104 -27.67 1.51 18.80
N ARG A 105 -28.90 2.00 18.92
CA ARG A 105 -29.27 3.37 18.49
C ARG A 105 -28.51 4.44 19.26
N LEU A 106 -28.33 4.27 20.57
CA LEU A 106 -27.54 5.18 21.39
C LEU A 106 -26.08 5.22 20.94
N GLN A 107 -25.48 4.08 20.60
CA GLN A 107 -24.13 4.02 20.04
C GLN A 107 -24.02 4.65 18.64
N LEU A 108 -25.10 4.65 17.87
CA LEU A 108 -25.19 5.34 16.57
C LEU A 108 -25.51 6.84 16.72
N MET A 109 -25.41 7.40 17.93
CA MET A 109 -25.76 8.79 18.26
C MET A 109 -27.18 9.20 17.86
N GLN A 110 -28.12 8.25 17.80
CA GLN A 110 -29.52 8.56 17.56
C GLN A 110 -30.21 8.90 18.88
N PRO A 111 -30.90 10.04 18.97
CA PRO A 111 -31.61 10.41 20.19
C PRO A 111 -32.78 9.46 20.41
N GLU A 112 -32.82 8.85 21.59
CA GLU A 112 -33.96 8.07 22.07
C GLU A 112 -34.13 8.28 23.58
N ASP A 113 -35.39 8.37 24.02
CA ASP A 113 -35.72 8.58 25.42
C ASP A 113 -35.41 7.33 26.23
N VAL A 114 -34.24 7.31 26.87
CA VAL A 114 -33.86 6.27 27.82
C VAL A 114 -34.63 6.48 29.13
N ASN A 115 -35.83 5.91 29.17
CA ASN A 115 -36.65 5.80 30.36
C ASN A 115 -36.09 4.69 31.26
N CYS A 116 -35.05 5.02 32.02
CA CYS A 116 -34.58 4.31 33.20
C CYS A 116 -34.82 5.21 34.40
N ASN A 117 -35.55 4.72 35.39
CA ASN A 117 -35.85 5.42 36.64
C ASN A 117 -34.64 5.42 37.59
N ILE A 118 -33.76 4.42 37.49
CA ILE A 118 -32.55 4.33 38.31
C ILE A 118 -31.47 5.31 37.81
N THR A 119 -31.15 6.32 38.63
CA THR A 119 -30.11 7.33 38.34
C THR A 119 -28.73 6.72 38.07
N ALA A 120 -28.34 5.69 38.83
CA ALA A 120 -27.06 5.00 38.64
C ALA A 120 -26.94 4.29 37.28
N GLY A 121 -28.04 3.71 36.78
CA GLY A 121 -28.09 3.08 35.46
C GLY A 121 -28.01 4.11 34.33
N ARG A 122 -28.68 5.25 34.48
CA ARG A 122 -28.58 6.37 33.53
C ARG A 122 -27.15 6.90 33.42
N ILE A 123 -26.50 7.13 34.56
CA ILE A 123 -25.13 7.67 34.58
C ILE A 123 -24.14 6.67 33.97
N SER A 124 -24.24 5.37 34.30
CA SER A 124 -23.31 4.38 33.75
C SER A 124 -23.48 4.20 32.24
N VAL A 125 -24.72 4.11 31.75
CA VAL A 125 -25.01 4.02 30.32
C VAL A 125 -24.55 5.29 29.60
N PHE A 126 -24.76 6.46 30.20
CA PHE A 126 -24.32 7.72 29.61
C PHE A 126 -22.80 7.81 29.51
N ILE A 127 -22.06 7.55 30.60
CA ILE A 127 -20.60 7.61 30.59
C ILE A 127 -20.03 6.61 29.60
N PHE A 128 -20.54 5.39 29.61
CA PHE A 128 -20.06 4.33 28.72
C PHE A 128 -20.36 4.67 27.24
N ALA A 129 -21.59 5.10 26.93
CA ALA A 129 -21.95 5.51 25.58
C ALA A 129 -21.18 6.75 25.12
N PHE A 130 -20.99 7.74 25.99
CA PHE A 130 -20.26 8.96 25.67
C PHE A 130 -18.79 8.68 25.40
N ILE A 131 -18.11 7.94 26.29
CA ILE A 131 -16.69 7.60 26.10
C ILE A 131 -16.54 6.70 24.89
N GLN A 132 -17.31 5.61 24.80
CA GLN A 132 -17.17 4.65 23.71
C GLN A 132 -17.47 5.30 22.37
N CYS A 133 -18.60 6.01 22.23
CA CYS A 133 -18.99 6.59 20.96
C CYS A 133 -18.08 7.77 20.57
N THR A 134 -17.82 8.71 21.48
CA THR A 134 -17.03 9.92 21.17
C THR A 134 -15.57 9.57 20.90
N VAL A 135 -14.95 8.71 21.72
CA VAL A 135 -13.54 8.36 21.54
C VAL A 135 -13.36 7.48 20.31
N ILE A 136 -14.19 6.44 20.13
CA ILE A 136 -14.02 5.55 18.98
C ILE A 136 -14.36 6.27 17.68
N MET A 137 -15.50 6.96 17.59
CA MET A 137 -15.87 7.66 16.35
C MET A 137 -14.93 8.84 16.05
N GLY A 138 -14.49 9.56 17.09
CA GLY A 138 -13.53 10.65 16.95
C GLY A 138 -12.16 10.17 16.46
N VAL A 139 -11.64 9.09 17.04
CA VAL A 139 -10.37 8.48 16.59
C VAL A 139 -10.54 7.87 15.19
N LEU A 140 -11.65 7.19 14.92
CA LEU A 140 -11.92 6.55 13.62
C LEU A 140 -11.96 7.59 12.52
N SER A 141 -12.73 8.65 12.70
CA SER A 141 -12.83 9.75 11.71
C SER A 141 -11.49 10.43 11.48
N SER A 142 -10.73 10.72 12.55
CA SER A 142 -9.40 11.31 12.45
C SER A 142 -8.42 10.41 11.71
N TYR A 143 -8.48 9.10 11.94
CA TYR A 143 -7.60 8.13 11.31
C TYR A 143 -7.96 7.89 9.84
N ILE A 144 -9.25 7.74 9.51
CA ILE A 144 -9.72 7.67 8.12
C ILE A 144 -9.28 8.91 7.36
N PHE A 145 -9.46 10.09 7.95
CA PHE A 145 -9.03 11.34 7.33
C PHE A 145 -7.51 11.35 7.10
N SER A 146 -6.71 10.95 8.09
CA SER A 146 -5.26 10.82 7.94
C SER A 146 -4.86 9.88 6.80
N ASN A 147 -5.51 8.71 6.70
CA ASN A 147 -5.26 7.76 5.62
C ASN A 147 -5.73 8.25 4.24
N LEU A 148 -6.82 9.02 4.19
CA LEU A 148 -7.30 9.62 2.94
C LEU A 148 -6.37 10.73 2.46
N VAL A 149 -5.78 11.50 3.39
CA VAL A 149 -4.84 12.58 3.11
C VAL A 149 -3.44 12.05 2.79
N ARG A 150 -2.99 10.99 3.48
CA ARG A 150 -1.67 10.40 3.27
C ARG A 150 -1.67 9.65 1.95
N LYS A 151 -0.95 10.19 0.96
CA LYS A 151 -0.64 9.45 -0.27
C LYS A 151 0.11 8.18 0.14
N GLN A 152 -0.44 7.01 -0.17
CA GLN A 152 0.28 5.76 -0.02
C GLN A 152 1.56 5.85 -0.86
N ASP A 153 2.68 5.44 -0.28
CA ASP A 153 3.93 5.41 -1.02
C ASP A 153 3.75 4.43 -2.20
N PRO A 154 3.93 4.90 -3.44
CA PRO A 154 3.68 4.08 -4.63
C PRO A 154 4.61 2.88 -4.75
N ILE A 155 5.71 2.86 -3.99
CA ILE A 155 6.80 1.92 -4.15
C ILE A 155 6.72 0.87 -3.02
N PRO A 156 6.45 -0.41 -3.35
CA PRO A 156 6.26 -1.46 -2.34
C PRO A 156 7.57 -1.94 -1.69
N TYR A 157 8.70 -1.28 -1.94
CA TYR A 157 10.02 -1.66 -1.44
C TYR A 157 10.88 -0.44 -1.10
N LYS A 158 11.77 -0.61 -0.12
CA LYS A 158 12.75 0.41 0.28
C LYS A 158 14.18 0.01 -0.05
N THR A 159 14.44 -1.29 -0.16
CA THR A 159 15.77 -1.85 -0.41
C THR A 159 15.81 -2.66 -1.69
N PHE A 160 16.99 -2.83 -2.25
CA PHE A 160 17.19 -3.61 -3.48
C PHE A 160 16.88 -5.10 -3.29
N SER A 161 17.24 -5.68 -2.15
CA SER A 161 16.89 -7.08 -1.82
C SER A 161 15.36 -7.28 -1.76
N GLN A 162 14.60 -6.34 -1.19
CA GLN A 162 13.12 -6.40 -1.22
C GLN A 162 12.59 -6.33 -2.66
N PHE A 163 13.21 -5.53 -3.52
CA PHE A 163 12.84 -5.49 -4.93
C PHE A 163 13.09 -6.83 -5.63
N ALA A 164 14.27 -7.43 -5.40
CA ALA A 164 14.61 -8.75 -5.95
C ALA A 164 13.68 -9.85 -5.43
N SER A 165 13.32 -9.84 -4.14
CA SER A 165 12.38 -10.81 -3.56
C SER A 165 10.99 -10.67 -4.17
N LEU A 166 10.48 -9.45 -4.35
CA LEU A 166 9.19 -9.21 -5.00
C LEU A 166 9.15 -9.66 -6.47
N ILE A 167 10.28 -9.57 -7.18
CA ILE A 167 10.42 -10.14 -8.53
C ILE A 167 10.42 -11.68 -8.47
N ALA A 168 11.17 -12.26 -7.54
CA ALA A 168 11.27 -13.72 -7.38
C ALA A 168 9.91 -14.35 -7.03
N ASP A 169 9.10 -13.64 -6.24
CA ASP A 169 7.75 -14.04 -5.85
C ASP A 169 6.71 -13.84 -6.98
N GLY A 170 7.10 -13.19 -8.08
CA GLY A 170 6.21 -12.89 -9.20
C GLY A 170 5.24 -11.72 -8.95
N THR A 171 5.38 -11.02 -7.81
CA THR A 171 4.57 -9.85 -7.49
C THR A 171 4.94 -8.67 -8.38
N LEU A 172 6.23 -8.51 -8.67
CA LEU A 172 6.75 -7.58 -9.66
C LEU A 172 7.27 -8.37 -10.86
N HIS A 173 7.13 -7.82 -12.06
CA HIS A 173 7.72 -8.40 -13.25
C HIS A 173 8.38 -7.32 -14.11
N MET A 174 9.58 -7.63 -14.59
CA MET A 174 10.35 -6.70 -15.39
C MET A 174 9.92 -6.75 -16.86
N VAL A 175 9.74 -5.57 -17.45
CA VAL A 175 9.36 -5.40 -18.85
C VAL A 175 10.40 -4.58 -19.57
N GLU A 176 10.79 -4.99 -20.78
CA GLU A 176 11.83 -4.30 -21.55
C GLU A 176 11.64 -4.54 -23.05
N VAL A 177 12.15 -3.64 -23.90
CA VAL A 177 12.09 -3.79 -25.37
C VAL A 177 13.27 -4.59 -25.90
N THR A 178 14.43 -4.47 -25.26
CA THR A 178 15.66 -5.10 -25.73
C THR A 178 16.53 -5.64 -24.61
N LYS A 179 17.11 -6.84 -24.82
CA LYS A 179 18.15 -7.41 -23.95
C LYS A 179 19.47 -6.62 -24.00
N ALA A 180 19.64 -5.76 -25.00
CA ALA A 180 20.83 -4.91 -25.15
C ALA A 180 20.83 -3.68 -24.20
N ASN A 181 19.91 -3.63 -23.21
CA ASN A 181 19.94 -2.59 -22.20
C ASN A 181 21.18 -2.75 -21.31
N ILE A 182 21.91 -1.67 -21.09
CA ILE A 182 23.07 -1.56 -20.19
C ILE A 182 22.76 -2.13 -18.80
N PHE A 183 21.52 -1.98 -18.33
CA PHE A 183 21.09 -2.51 -17.04
C PHE A 183 21.18 -4.04 -17.02
N TYR A 184 20.75 -4.70 -18.10
CA TYR A 184 20.84 -6.14 -18.24
C TYR A 184 22.29 -6.61 -18.22
N GLU A 185 23.15 -5.98 -19.02
CA GLU A 185 24.58 -6.30 -19.01
C GLU A 185 25.19 -6.14 -17.61
N THR A 186 24.79 -5.08 -16.89
CA THR A 186 25.24 -4.84 -15.51
C THR A 186 24.80 -5.94 -14.55
N ILE A 187 23.54 -6.40 -14.64
CA ILE A 187 23.03 -7.50 -13.81
C ILE A 187 23.82 -8.79 -14.07
N TYR A 188 24.10 -9.12 -15.32
CA TYR A 188 24.76 -10.39 -15.67
C TYR A 188 26.27 -10.40 -15.46
N LYS A 189 26.93 -9.24 -15.65
CA LYS A 189 28.39 -9.12 -15.47
C LYS A 189 28.79 -8.80 -14.03
N SER A 190 27.93 -8.16 -13.24
CA SER A 190 28.30 -7.73 -11.88
C SER A 190 28.22 -8.86 -10.86
N ASN A 191 29.27 -8.97 -10.04
CA ASN A 191 29.35 -9.92 -8.93
C ASN A 191 28.89 -9.34 -7.58
N ALA A 192 28.31 -8.14 -7.57
CA ALA A 192 27.75 -7.60 -6.32
C ALA A 192 26.57 -8.46 -5.86
N ALA A 193 26.47 -8.69 -4.54
CA ALA A 193 25.47 -9.58 -3.94
C ALA A 193 24.03 -9.24 -4.40
N ASP A 194 23.70 -7.96 -4.43
CA ASP A 194 22.41 -7.45 -4.92
C ASP A 194 22.08 -7.94 -6.34
N TYR A 195 23.01 -7.82 -7.29
CA TYR A 195 22.78 -8.25 -8.67
C TYR A 195 22.77 -9.77 -8.83
N VAL A 196 23.47 -10.51 -7.96
CA VAL A 196 23.40 -11.97 -7.91
C VAL A 196 22.00 -12.41 -7.44
N GLU A 197 21.46 -11.76 -6.41
CA GLU A 197 20.10 -12.02 -5.92
C GLU A 197 19.05 -11.71 -7.00
N LEU A 198 19.18 -10.56 -7.67
CA LEU A 198 18.28 -10.20 -8.77
C LEU A 198 18.40 -11.17 -9.96
N ARG A 199 19.60 -11.67 -10.28
CA ARG A 199 19.76 -12.72 -11.31
C ARG A 199 18.97 -13.97 -10.95
N HIS A 200 19.10 -14.46 -9.73
CA HIS A 200 18.35 -15.63 -9.27
C HIS A 200 16.83 -15.38 -9.26
N ALA A 201 16.40 -14.15 -8.95
CA ALA A 201 15.00 -13.75 -9.08
C ALA A 201 14.52 -13.79 -10.54
N LEU A 202 15.33 -13.29 -11.47
CA LEU A 202 15.04 -13.29 -12.91
C LEU A 202 15.09 -14.67 -13.56
N ASP A 203 15.86 -15.60 -13.00
CA ASP A 203 15.84 -17.01 -13.44
C ASP A 203 14.48 -17.66 -13.14
N LYS A 204 13.81 -17.26 -12.05
CA LYS A 204 12.46 -17.71 -11.69
C LYS A 204 11.36 -16.94 -12.42
N ASN A 205 11.54 -15.62 -12.57
CA ASN A 205 10.59 -14.73 -13.21
C ASN A 205 11.29 -13.92 -14.32
N PRO A 206 11.39 -14.49 -15.53
CA PRO A 206 12.17 -13.89 -16.61
C PRO A 206 11.56 -12.59 -17.11
N ILE A 207 12.42 -11.70 -17.60
CA ILE A 207 12.02 -10.40 -18.16
C ILE A 207 11.10 -10.62 -19.38
N LYS A 208 9.94 -9.95 -19.39
CA LYS A 208 9.04 -9.92 -20.53
C LYS A 208 9.59 -8.95 -21.58
N LEU A 209 9.87 -9.47 -22.77
CA LEU A 209 10.43 -8.69 -23.87
C LEU A 209 9.33 -8.29 -24.84
N ALA A 210 9.12 -7.00 -24.98
CA ALA A 210 8.23 -6.42 -25.98
C ALA A 210 8.97 -6.30 -27.32
N LYS A 211 8.26 -6.54 -28.43
CA LYS A 211 8.80 -6.40 -29.79
C LYS A 211 8.93 -4.92 -30.18
N ASN A 212 8.04 -4.08 -29.67
CA ASN A 212 8.00 -2.66 -29.95
C ASN A 212 7.55 -1.85 -28.71
N ILE A 213 7.55 -0.53 -28.83
CA ILE A 213 7.19 0.38 -27.72
C ILE A 213 5.70 0.25 -27.37
N GLU A 214 4.83 0.00 -28.34
CA GLU A 214 3.39 -0.15 -28.14
C GLU A 214 3.08 -1.38 -27.26
N GLU A 215 3.70 -2.52 -27.56
CA GLU A 215 3.60 -3.74 -26.76
C GLU A 215 4.22 -3.56 -25.37
N LEU A 216 5.30 -2.77 -25.25
CA LEU A 216 5.87 -2.42 -23.95
C LEU A 216 4.87 -1.64 -23.10
N LEU A 217 4.14 -0.69 -23.70
CA LEU A 217 3.12 0.08 -22.99
C LEU A 217 1.98 -0.83 -22.52
N VAL A 218 1.57 -1.80 -23.33
CA VAL A 218 0.59 -2.82 -22.92
C VAL A 218 1.09 -3.65 -21.74
N PHE A 219 2.35 -4.08 -21.74
CA PHE A 219 2.93 -4.76 -20.58
C PHE A 219 3.08 -3.85 -19.36
N LEU A 220 3.36 -2.57 -19.56
CA LEU A 220 3.42 -1.60 -18.48
C LEU A 220 2.05 -1.38 -17.84
N ASP A 221 0.96 -1.52 -18.58
CA ASP A 221 -0.40 -1.44 -18.02
C ASP A 221 -0.75 -2.63 -17.10
N GLU A 222 0.04 -3.73 -17.14
CA GLU A 222 -0.14 -4.85 -16.22
C GLU A 222 0.25 -4.48 -14.78
N PRO A 223 -0.50 -4.95 -13.76
CA PRO A 223 -0.18 -4.66 -12.37
C PRO A 223 1.16 -5.28 -11.98
N GLY A 224 2.02 -4.48 -11.33
CA GLY A 224 3.35 -4.91 -10.91
C GLY A 224 4.40 -4.90 -12.02
N ALA A 225 4.07 -4.33 -13.19
CA ALA A 225 5.05 -4.13 -14.25
C ALA A 225 6.09 -3.07 -13.86
N VAL A 226 7.36 -3.41 -14.09
CA VAL A 226 8.51 -2.57 -13.75
C VAL A 226 9.42 -2.40 -14.96
N LEU A 227 9.70 -1.15 -15.32
CA LEU A 227 10.64 -0.79 -16.37
C LEU A 227 11.81 -0.01 -15.76
N VAL A 228 13.04 -0.47 -16.00
CA VAL A 228 14.25 0.19 -15.50
C VAL A 228 14.90 0.99 -16.63
N ARG A 229 15.01 2.30 -16.46
CA ARG A 229 15.58 3.22 -17.47
C ARG A 229 16.62 4.13 -16.85
N TYR A 230 17.70 4.37 -17.60
CA TYR A 230 18.64 5.43 -17.27
C TYR A 230 18.04 6.78 -17.68
N VAL A 231 18.00 7.72 -16.74
CA VAL A 231 17.60 9.09 -17.00
C VAL A 231 18.83 9.97 -16.95
N SER A 232 19.10 10.66 -18.06
CA SER A 232 20.18 11.63 -18.16
C SER A 232 19.85 12.86 -17.32
N ILE A 233 20.82 13.30 -16.53
CA ILE A 233 20.81 14.57 -15.81
C ILE A 233 21.85 15.45 -16.49
N ILE A 234 21.39 16.54 -17.08
CA ILE A 234 22.27 17.56 -17.63
C ILE A 234 22.83 18.31 -16.42
N GLY A 235 24.15 18.20 -16.20
CA GLY A 235 24.84 19.05 -15.24
C GLY A 235 24.89 20.46 -15.82
N LEU A 236 24.17 21.40 -15.21
CA LEU A 236 24.33 22.84 -15.42
C LEU A 236 25.33 23.36 -14.39
#